data_AF-A0A8H4YE58-F1
#
_entry.id   AF-A0A8H4YE58-F1
#
_cell.length_a   1.000
_cell.length_b   1.000
_cell.length_c   1.000
_cell.angle_alpha   90.00
_cell.angle_beta   90.00
_cell.angle_gamma   90.00
#
_symmetry.space_group_name_H-M   'P 1'
#
loop_
_entity.id
_entity.type
_entity.pdbx_description
1 polymer ?
#
loop_
_entity_poly.entity_id
_entity_poly.type
_entity_poly.pdbx_seq_one_letter_code
_entity_poly.pdbx_strand_id
1 'polypeptide(L)'
;MLPAAAIGLRTSVRLATSRTLTRVSAAPALTSTRCLHRALSTTHSLAAASLLNRDRAREIMAHTIRNIGSKRETEAYLKVFTLASQHFAVIKVGGAILQEHLDEFCASILLLYELGLYPIIVHGGGPQLNSLLEAEGVVPQFQGGIRVTDAKTLGIARKLFLEENLRLIERLDSFGVATRAIQGAFRASYLDKEKWQYVGKITEVRKQAIEGSISAGYVPVLTSMAEGDDGHLLNVNADVAAAELARALKPLKVIYLSEKGGLFDGEDKKISQINLDEEFDYLMAQPWCKYGTRLKIQEIQDLLNDLPRSSSVAIIHPGDLEKELFTDSGAGTLIRLGNRIRKTSSIKELDGIKKLEAGSSSSSDSLDVAAIVDQFASILTENKFTAYYDDAIHCMAIVVPQSQGMAILTSLSTTSTGWLNGTMENIFTAIKKDYPALAWAVGERDENLAWFLERADGSFHKNGRVLFYYGSEMRSEALSSVYENFVSGRATLGDFSLESGRGESR
;
A
#
# COMPACT_ATOMS: atom_id res chain seq x y z
N MET A 1 15.55 -38.81 76.34
CA MET A 1 16.60 -38.15 77.14
C MET A 1 16.09 -36.75 77.51
N LEU A 2 16.07 -36.44 78.80
CA LEU A 2 15.76 -35.11 79.38
C LEU A 2 17.10 -34.50 79.90
N PRO A 3 17.18 -33.23 80.36
CA PRO A 3 17.46 -32.08 79.49
C PRO A 3 18.59 -31.19 80.08
N ALA A 4 18.80 -29.97 79.55
CA ALA A 4 19.41 -28.89 80.33
C ALA A 4 18.97 -27.51 79.83
N ALA A 5 18.63 -26.60 80.75
CA ALA A 5 18.22 -25.23 80.46
C ALA A 5 18.76 -24.25 81.52
N ALA A 6 19.11 -23.04 81.10
CA ALA A 6 19.28 -21.81 81.89
C ALA A 6 19.36 -20.66 80.86
N ILE A 7 18.57 -19.60 80.81
CA ILE A 7 17.98 -18.72 81.85
C ILE A 7 19.06 -17.96 82.65
N GLY A 8 19.26 -16.69 82.27
CA GLY A 8 19.99 -15.66 83.01
C GLY A 8 19.45 -14.28 82.58
N LEU A 9 18.84 -13.55 83.51
CA LEU A 9 17.98 -12.38 83.28
C LEU A 9 18.48 -11.21 84.15
N ARG A 10 18.11 -9.95 83.83
CA ARG A 10 18.15 -8.68 84.64
C ARG A 10 19.17 -7.61 84.15
N THR A 11 18.73 -6.46 83.60
CA THR A 11 18.33 -5.16 84.24
C THR A 11 19.49 -4.45 84.98
N SER A 12 19.71 -3.13 84.99
CA SER A 12 18.98 -1.96 84.43
C SER A 12 19.76 -0.62 84.65
N VAL A 13 19.46 0.41 83.86
CA VAL A 13 19.37 1.87 84.26
C VAL A 13 20.64 2.70 84.61
N ARG A 14 21.00 3.58 83.65
CA ARG A 14 21.22 5.07 83.69
C ARG A 14 22.26 5.81 84.59
N LEU A 15 22.86 6.83 83.91
CA LEU A 15 23.02 8.28 84.25
C LEU A 15 24.40 8.86 84.67
N ALA A 16 24.88 9.85 83.87
CA ALA A 16 25.62 11.11 84.20
C ALA A 16 26.93 11.02 85.05
N THR A 17 28.06 11.73 84.86
CA THR A 17 28.48 13.00 84.19
C THR A 17 30.04 13.07 84.26
N SER A 18 30.85 13.97 83.65
CA SER A 18 30.66 15.14 82.77
C SER A 18 31.94 15.46 81.95
N ARG A 19 31.85 16.53 81.15
CA ARG A 19 32.86 17.34 80.41
C ARG A 19 34.34 17.34 80.86
N THR A 20 35.22 17.31 79.85
CA THR A 20 36.27 18.34 79.66
C THR A 20 36.27 18.86 78.22
N LEU A 21 36.57 20.15 78.04
CA LEU A 21 36.54 20.86 76.75
C LEU A 21 37.96 21.08 76.22
N THR A 22 38.21 20.77 74.95
CA THR A 22 39.24 21.41 74.13
C THR A 22 38.62 21.81 72.79
N ARG A 23 39.00 23.00 72.30
CA ARG A 23 38.27 23.74 71.24
C ARG A 23 39.26 24.19 70.18
N VAL A 24 39.22 23.60 68.98
CA VAL A 24 40.02 24.05 67.82
C VAL A 24 39.17 24.03 66.55
N SER A 25 39.18 25.16 65.84
CA SER A 25 38.70 25.46 64.46
C SER A 25 37.43 24.78 63.92
N ALA A 26 36.43 25.60 63.61
CA ALA A 26 35.24 25.18 62.85
C ALA A 26 35.56 24.98 61.36
N ALA A 27 35.05 23.90 60.78
CA ALA A 27 34.87 23.74 59.34
C ALA A 27 33.44 24.18 58.95
N PRO A 28 33.23 24.83 57.78
CA PRO A 28 31.91 25.33 57.39
C PRO A 28 31.00 24.19 56.94
N ALA A 29 29.72 24.26 57.34
CA ALA A 29 28.70 23.35 56.83
C ALA A 29 28.38 23.68 55.36
N LEU A 30 28.91 22.88 54.43
CA LEU A 30 28.54 22.95 53.03
C LEU A 30 27.16 22.30 52.81
N THR A 31 26.15 23.14 52.95
CA THR A 31 24.99 23.27 52.06
C THR A 31 24.59 22.03 51.24
N SER A 32 23.35 21.58 51.49
CA SER A 32 22.41 21.01 50.51
C SER A 32 23.01 20.73 49.13
N THR A 33 23.24 19.44 48.85
CA THR A 33 23.35 18.96 47.48
C THR A 33 22.05 19.31 46.74
N ARG A 34 22.08 20.42 46.01
CA ARG A 34 21.07 20.73 45.00
C ARG A 34 21.05 19.56 44.03
N CYS A 35 20.05 18.70 44.19
CA CYS A 35 19.75 17.67 43.22
C CYS A 35 19.43 18.41 41.92
N LEU A 36 20.37 18.41 40.98
CA LEU A 36 20.17 19.00 39.67
C LEU A 36 18.96 18.31 39.05
N HIS A 37 17.83 19.00 39.02
CA HIS A 37 16.73 18.66 38.14
C HIS A 37 17.23 18.85 36.71
N ARG A 38 17.93 17.84 36.20
CA ARG A 38 18.11 17.66 34.77
C ARG A 38 16.71 17.43 34.23
N ALA A 39 16.14 18.47 33.61
CA ALA A 39 14.83 18.40 32.99
C ALA A 39 14.87 17.37 31.85
N LEU A 40 14.52 16.12 32.17
CA LEU A 40 14.39 15.02 31.22
C LEU A 40 13.07 15.20 30.46
N SER A 41 13.03 16.19 29.57
CA SER A 41 11.98 16.37 28.57
C SER A 41 12.54 17.04 27.31
N THR A 42 13.65 16.52 26.80
CA THR A 42 14.20 16.89 25.48
C THR A 42 13.43 16.25 24.31
N THR A 43 12.53 15.32 24.59
CA THR A 43 11.69 14.62 23.59
C THR A 43 10.79 15.58 22.83
N HIS A 44 10.11 16.51 23.50
CA HIS A 44 9.25 17.48 22.82
C HIS A 44 10.02 18.46 21.94
N SER A 45 11.20 18.93 22.38
CA SER A 45 12.04 19.84 21.56
C SER A 45 12.64 19.16 20.33
N LEU A 46 13.05 17.90 20.45
CA LEU A 46 13.59 17.12 19.33
C LEU A 46 12.48 16.71 18.34
N ALA A 47 11.30 16.33 18.83
CA ALA A 47 10.14 16.04 17.97
C ALA A 47 9.65 17.29 17.21
N ALA A 48 9.57 18.45 17.86
CA ALA A 48 9.18 19.70 17.20
C ALA A 48 10.20 20.17 16.15
N ALA A 49 11.50 20.03 16.43
CA ALA A 49 12.56 20.33 15.46
C ALA A 49 12.57 19.32 14.29
N SER A 50 12.27 18.04 14.56
CA SER A 50 12.08 17.01 13.53
C SER A 50 10.93 17.35 12.58
N LEU A 51 9.77 17.77 13.10
CA LEU A 51 8.61 18.13 12.28
C LEU A 51 8.91 19.30 11.33
N LEU A 52 9.55 20.38 11.82
CA LEU A 52 9.92 21.52 10.97
C LEU A 52 10.96 21.17 9.90
N ASN A 53 11.93 20.29 10.20
CA ASN A 53 12.85 19.79 9.19
C ASN A 53 12.16 18.86 8.18
N ARG A 54 11.16 18.08 8.60
CA ARG A 54 10.39 17.18 7.74
C ARG A 54 9.52 17.91 6.74
N ASP A 55 8.82 18.96 7.14
CA ASP A 55 8.01 19.75 6.20
C ASP A 55 8.92 20.42 5.15
N ARG A 56 10.12 20.87 5.54
CA ARG A 56 11.13 21.35 4.60
C ARG A 56 11.71 20.23 3.70
N ALA A 57 11.94 19.03 4.23
CA ALA A 57 12.39 17.88 3.45
C ALA A 57 11.32 17.43 2.43
N ARG A 58 10.04 17.47 2.81
CA ARG A 58 8.88 17.25 1.94
C ARG A 58 8.80 18.28 0.82
N GLU A 59 8.98 19.58 1.12
CA GLU A 59 9.03 20.62 0.09
C GLU A 59 10.19 20.38 -0.90
N ILE A 60 11.39 20.07 -0.39
CA ILE A 60 12.57 19.78 -1.22
C ILE A 60 12.35 18.53 -2.09
N MET A 61 11.76 17.46 -1.56
CA MET A 61 11.53 16.25 -2.35
C MET A 61 10.38 16.44 -3.35
N ALA A 62 9.28 17.09 -2.97
CA ALA A 62 8.20 17.45 -3.89
C ALA A 62 8.70 18.35 -5.04
N HIS A 63 9.61 19.29 -4.76
CA HIS A 63 10.27 20.10 -5.78
C HIS A 63 11.23 19.27 -6.65
N THR A 64 12.01 18.37 -6.05
CA THR A 64 12.91 17.45 -6.78
C THR A 64 12.12 16.56 -7.74
N ILE A 65 11.03 15.94 -7.28
CA ILE A 65 10.21 15.02 -8.08
C ILE A 65 9.50 15.76 -9.22
N ARG A 66 8.95 16.96 -8.98
CA ARG A 66 8.39 17.83 -10.05
C ARG A 66 9.38 18.14 -11.18
N ASN A 67 10.69 18.12 -10.90
CA ASN A 67 11.74 18.50 -11.84
C ASN A 67 12.48 17.31 -12.48
N ILE A 68 12.34 16.09 -11.93
CA ILE A 68 13.09 14.89 -12.37
C ILE A 68 12.15 13.76 -12.79
N GLY A 69 11.05 13.55 -12.06
CA GLY A 69 10.06 12.54 -12.38
C GLY A 69 9.07 13.01 -13.45
N SER A 70 8.30 12.06 -13.98
CA SER A 70 7.14 12.39 -14.81
C SER A 70 6.08 13.15 -14.01
N LYS A 71 5.20 13.88 -14.71
CA LYS A 71 4.02 14.52 -14.09
C LYS A 71 3.13 13.49 -13.38
N ARG A 72 3.03 12.27 -13.91
CA ARG A 72 2.27 11.16 -13.31
C ARG A 72 2.86 10.69 -11.98
N GLU A 73 4.17 10.43 -11.92
CA GLU A 73 4.86 10.08 -10.68
C GLU A 73 4.76 11.22 -9.66
N THR A 74 4.85 12.47 -10.12
CA THR A 74 4.63 13.66 -9.30
C THR A 74 3.22 13.69 -8.70
N GLU A 75 2.18 13.42 -9.50
CA GLU A 75 0.79 13.35 -9.02
C GLU A 75 0.56 12.15 -8.10
N ALA A 76 1.13 10.98 -8.40
CA ALA A 76 1.10 9.79 -7.55
C ALA A 76 1.69 10.08 -6.16
N TYR A 77 2.88 10.67 -6.15
CA TYR A 77 3.58 11.13 -4.95
C TYR A 77 2.70 12.12 -4.18
N LEU A 78 2.28 13.23 -4.79
CA LEU A 78 1.48 14.26 -4.12
C LEU A 78 0.14 13.73 -3.58
N LYS A 79 -0.50 12.77 -4.26
CA LYS A 79 -1.72 12.09 -3.79
C LYS A 79 -1.47 11.31 -2.49
N VAL A 80 -0.32 10.61 -2.38
CA VAL A 80 0.08 9.96 -1.12
C VAL A 80 0.25 10.97 0.01
N PHE A 81 0.90 12.12 -0.21
CA PHE A 81 1.11 13.12 0.85
C PHE A 81 -0.15 13.86 1.28
N THR A 82 -1.01 14.22 0.33
CA THR A 82 -2.26 14.95 0.61
C THR A 82 -3.31 14.07 1.31
N LEU A 83 -3.31 12.76 1.03
CA LEU A 83 -4.24 11.80 1.64
C LEU A 83 -3.70 11.08 2.89
N ALA A 84 -2.46 11.36 3.32
CA ALA A 84 -1.82 10.72 4.48
C ALA A 84 -2.37 11.22 5.85
N SER A 85 -3.69 11.24 6.03
CA SER A 85 -4.33 11.39 7.33
C SER A 85 -4.20 10.09 8.14
N GLN A 86 -3.12 10.01 8.93
CA GLN A 86 -2.80 9.02 9.97
C GLN A 86 -2.56 7.55 9.54
N HIS A 87 -3.25 6.99 8.55
CA HIS A 87 -3.14 5.57 8.20
C HIS A 87 -2.63 5.37 6.76
N PHE A 88 -1.33 5.59 6.56
CA PHE A 88 -0.69 5.46 5.25
C PHE A 88 -0.69 4.01 4.72
N ALA A 89 0.01 3.11 5.42
CA ALA A 89 0.21 1.74 4.97
C ALA A 89 0.27 0.75 6.14
N VAL A 90 -0.22 -0.47 5.92
CA VAL A 90 0.08 -1.65 6.76
C VAL A 90 1.05 -2.54 5.99
N ILE A 91 2.22 -2.83 6.57
CA ILE A 91 3.28 -3.61 5.94
C ILE A 91 3.46 -4.93 6.71
N LYS A 92 3.15 -6.04 6.06
CA LYS A 92 3.47 -7.39 6.54
C LYS A 92 4.89 -7.76 6.13
N VAL A 93 5.71 -8.11 7.12
CA VAL A 93 7.08 -8.59 6.94
C VAL A 93 7.15 -10.10 7.19
N GLY A 94 7.68 -10.84 6.22
CA GLY A 94 7.93 -12.28 6.34
C GLY A 94 9.17 -12.58 7.19
N GLY A 95 9.21 -13.76 7.83
CA GLY A 95 10.36 -14.17 8.65
C GLY A 95 11.68 -14.21 7.86
N ALA A 96 11.66 -14.70 6.62
CA ALA A 96 12.83 -14.73 5.73
C ALA A 96 13.35 -13.32 5.41
N ILE A 97 12.47 -12.33 5.22
CA ILE A 97 12.85 -10.92 5.02
C ILE A 97 13.65 -10.39 6.23
N LEU A 98 13.28 -10.78 7.46
CA LEU A 98 14.04 -10.41 8.66
C LEU A 98 15.40 -11.13 8.78
N GLN A 99 15.61 -12.24 8.07
CA GLN A 99 16.89 -12.96 8.06
C GLN A 99 17.81 -12.44 6.96
N GLU A 100 17.30 -12.31 5.73
CA GLU A 100 18.12 -12.15 4.52
C GLU A 100 18.11 -10.71 3.96
N HIS A 101 17.02 -9.96 4.17
CA HIS A 101 16.78 -8.64 3.55
C HIS A 101 16.49 -7.52 4.56
N LEU A 102 16.91 -7.69 5.81
CA LEU A 102 16.58 -6.77 6.90
C LEU A 102 17.09 -5.34 6.65
N ASP A 103 18.32 -5.21 6.12
CA ASP A 103 18.95 -3.92 5.88
C ASP A 103 18.31 -3.17 4.70
N GLU A 104 17.97 -3.88 3.62
CA GLU A 104 17.22 -3.33 2.49
C GLU A 104 15.85 -2.82 2.95
N PHE A 105 15.14 -3.62 3.74
CA PHE A 105 13.87 -3.21 4.34
C PHE A 105 14.01 -1.98 5.24
N CYS A 106 15.04 -1.93 6.10
CA CYS A 106 15.28 -0.77 6.98
C CYS A 106 15.58 0.51 6.19
N ALA A 107 16.33 0.42 5.09
CA ALA A 107 16.61 1.55 4.21
C ALA A 107 15.32 2.10 3.55
N SER A 108 14.45 1.23 3.04
CA SER A 108 13.18 1.68 2.46
C SER A 108 12.21 2.24 3.52
N ILE A 109 12.19 1.72 4.75
CA ILE A 109 11.42 2.33 5.86
C ILE A 109 12.00 3.70 6.27
N LEU A 110 13.32 3.89 6.24
CA LEU A 110 13.94 5.19 6.50
C LEU A 110 13.46 6.26 5.51
N LEU A 111 13.38 5.94 4.22
CA LEU A 111 12.86 6.86 3.21
C LEU A 111 11.42 7.30 3.54
N LEU A 112 10.54 6.36 3.88
CA LEU A 112 9.17 6.67 4.28
C LEU A 112 9.10 7.51 5.57
N TYR A 113 9.96 7.22 6.54
CA TYR A 113 10.03 7.94 7.80
C TYR A 113 10.54 9.38 7.64
N GLU A 114 11.54 9.64 6.80
CA GLU A 114 12.01 10.99 6.46
C GLU A 114 10.93 11.80 5.72
N LEU A 115 10.13 11.12 4.89
CA LEU A 115 8.92 11.67 4.28
C LEU A 115 7.79 11.93 5.29
N GLY A 116 7.94 11.52 6.54
CA GLY A 116 6.92 11.64 7.59
C GLY A 116 5.70 10.77 7.29
N LEU A 117 5.89 9.65 6.58
CA LEU A 117 4.93 8.58 6.42
C LEU A 117 5.26 7.52 7.50
N TYR A 118 4.24 7.09 8.24
CA TYR A 118 4.41 6.14 9.34
C TYR A 118 3.72 4.81 8.99
N PRO A 119 4.42 3.88 8.30
CA PRO A 119 3.85 2.57 8.03
C PRO A 119 3.66 1.77 9.32
N ILE A 120 2.56 1.03 9.42
CA ILE A 120 2.31 0.09 10.50
C ILE A 120 2.93 -1.24 10.13
N ILE A 121 4.00 -1.63 10.84
CA ILE A 121 4.75 -2.84 10.52
C ILE A 121 4.22 -3.99 11.37
N VAL A 122 3.81 -5.09 10.74
CA VAL A 122 3.48 -6.35 11.42
C VAL A 122 4.38 -7.47 10.88
N HIS A 123 4.97 -8.27 11.76
CA HIS A 123 5.88 -9.34 11.35
C HIS A 123 5.52 -10.69 11.97
N GLY A 124 6.00 -11.74 11.32
CA GLY A 124 6.07 -13.10 11.87
C GLY A 124 7.51 -13.62 11.90
N GLY A 125 7.66 -14.92 12.16
CA GLY A 125 8.97 -15.60 12.21
C GLY A 125 8.85 -17.09 11.85
N GLY A 126 8.18 -17.39 10.73
CA GLY A 126 7.83 -18.76 10.33
C GLY A 126 9.02 -19.70 10.16
N PRO A 127 10.03 -19.35 9.33
CA PRO A 127 11.26 -20.14 9.17
C PRO A 127 12.04 -20.27 10.48
N GLN A 128 12.28 -19.14 11.18
CA GLN A 128 12.96 -19.12 12.48
C GLN A 128 12.31 -20.06 13.50
N LEU A 129 10.98 -20.08 13.55
CA LEU A 129 10.23 -20.91 14.49
C LEU A 129 10.38 -22.41 14.16
N ASN A 130 10.47 -22.80 12.89
CA ASN A 130 10.74 -24.19 12.53
C ASN A 130 12.11 -24.62 13.04
N SER A 131 13.17 -23.86 12.71
CA SER A 131 14.54 -24.16 13.12
C SER A 131 14.70 -24.20 14.65
N LEU A 132 14.04 -23.30 15.38
CA LEU A 132 14.09 -23.27 16.84
C LEU A 132 13.31 -24.43 17.48
N LEU A 133 12.16 -24.82 16.93
CA LEU A 133 11.41 -25.99 17.40
C LEU A 133 12.21 -27.28 17.18
N GLU A 134 12.81 -27.44 16.00
CA GLU A 134 13.67 -28.59 15.67
C GLU A 134 14.88 -28.70 16.62
N ALA A 135 15.54 -27.57 16.92
CA ALA A 135 16.63 -27.53 17.90
C ALA A 135 16.19 -27.88 19.34
N GLU A 136 14.96 -27.52 19.72
CA GLU A 136 14.33 -27.84 21.01
C GLU A 136 13.65 -29.24 21.05
N GLY A 137 13.89 -30.07 20.02
CA GLY A 137 13.36 -31.42 19.89
C GLY A 137 11.84 -31.49 19.69
N VAL A 138 11.22 -30.42 19.20
CA VAL A 138 9.78 -30.33 18.90
C VAL A 138 9.57 -30.43 17.40
N VAL A 139 8.89 -31.48 16.93
CA VAL A 139 8.55 -31.63 15.51
C VAL A 139 7.42 -30.65 15.15
N PRO A 140 7.61 -29.72 14.19
CA PRO A 140 6.55 -28.81 13.75
C PRO A 140 5.36 -29.56 13.16
N GLN A 141 4.15 -29.31 13.68
CA GLN A 141 2.91 -29.91 13.19
C GLN A 141 2.03 -28.90 12.45
N PHE A 142 1.51 -29.28 11.30
CA PHE A 142 0.62 -28.47 10.48
C PHE A 142 -0.62 -29.26 10.09
N GLN A 143 -1.81 -28.66 10.22
CA GLN A 143 -3.08 -29.26 9.81
C GLN A 143 -3.91 -28.24 9.03
N GLY A 144 -4.11 -28.50 7.73
CA GLY A 144 -4.81 -27.55 6.84
C GLY A 144 -4.04 -26.25 6.62
N GLY A 145 -2.70 -26.30 6.57
CA GLY A 145 -1.83 -25.13 6.43
C GLY A 145 -1.59 -24.33 7.72
N ILE A 146 -2.36 -24.59 8.79
CA ILE A 146 -2.24 -23.92 10.08
C ILE A 146 -1.31 -24.73 11.00
N ARG A 147 -0.38 -24.06 11.68
CA ARG A 147 0.51 -24.67 12.68
C ARG A 147 -0.28 -25.02 13.95
N VAL A 148 -0.34 -26.30 14.31
CA VAL A 148 -0.86 -26.73 15.62
C VAL A 148 0.07 -26.17 16.68
N THR A 149 -0.46 -25.39 17.62
CA THR A 149 0.34 -24.63 18.59
C THR A 149 0.02 -25.08 20.01
N ASP A 150 0.77 -26.05 20.52
CA ASP A 150 0.65 -26.49 21.92
C ASP A 150 1.29 -25.49 22.89
N ALA A 151 1.19 -25.75 24.20
CA ALA A 151 1.76 -24.85 25.22
C ALA A 151 3.29 -24.71 25.12
N LYS A 152 4.02 -25.77 24.76
CA LYS A 152 5.49 -25.69 24.56
C LYS A 152 5.81 -24.85 23.33
N THR A 153 5.16 -25.12 22.20
CA THR A 153 5.31 -24.38 20.94
C THR A 153 4.96 -22.90 21.10
N LEU A 154 3.88 -22.57 21.83
CA LEU A 154 3.50 -21.19 22.13
C LEU A 154 4.59 -20.45 22.92
N GLY A 155 5.18 -21.11 23.94
CA GLY A 155 6.27 -20.52 24.73
C GLY A 155 7.51 -20.21 23.89
N ILE A 156 7.89 -21.14 23.00
CA ILE A 156 9.00 -20.97 22.06
C ILE A 156 8.70 -19.84 21.06
N ALA A 157 7.51 -19.85 20.44
CA ALA A 157 7.08 -18.82 19.49
C ALA A 157 7.03 -17.42 20.12
N ARG A 158 6.58 -17.31 21.37
CA ARG A 158 6.53 -16.03 22.10
C ARG A 158 7.92 -15.45 22.30
N LYS A 159 8.86 -16.27 22.78
CA LYS A 159 10.26 -15.84 22.99
C LYS A 159 10.85 -15.33 21.67
N LEU A 160 10.77 -16.14 20.62
CA LEU A 160 11.29 -15.82 19.29
C LEU A 160 10.67 -14.54 18.71
N PHE A 161 9.35 -14.36 18.76
CA PHE A 161 8.73 -13.17 18.17
C PHE A 161 9.10 -11.89 18.93
N LEU A 162 9.32 -11.95 20.24
CA LEU A 162 9.83 -10.82 21.01
C LEU A 162 11.30 -10.52 20.67
N GLU A 163 12.13 -11.55 20.48
CA GLU A 163 13.54 -11.41 20.08
C GLU A 163 13.68 -10.82 18.66
N GLU A 164 12.93 -11.31 17.67
CA GLU A 164 12.92 -10.75 16.31
C GLU A 164 12.29 -9.34 16.25
N ASN A 165 11.26 -9.06 17.06
CA ASN A 165 10.69 -7.71 17.16
C ASN A 165 11.71 -6.71 17.69
N LEU A 166 12.47 -7.08 18.73
CA LEU A 166 13.53 -6.24 19.28
C LEU A 166 14.66 -6.06 18.27
N ARG A 167 15.13 -7.13 17.63
CA ARG A 167 16.15 -7.09 16.57
C ARG A 167 15.78 -6.18 15.40
N LEU A 168 14.52 -6.22 14.96
CA LEU A 168 14.00 -5.32 13.92
C LEU A 168 13.98 -3.86 14.39
N ILE A 169 13.52 -3.60 15.61
CA ILE A 169 13.50 -2.26 16.21
C ILE A 169 14.91 -1.69 16.36
N GLU A 170 15.84 -2.44 16.93
CA GLU A 170 17.25 -2.04 17.09
C GLU A 170 17.89 -1.74 15.72
N ARG A 171 17.55 -2.51 14.68
CA ARG A 171 18.05 -2.23 13.33
C ARG A 171 17.44 -0.96 12.74
N LEU A 172 16.13 -0.77 12.81
CA LEU A 172 15.46 0.45 12.33
C LEU A 172 15.96 1.70 13.07
N ASP A 173 16.08 1.64 14.39
CA ASP A 173 16.64 2.71 15.23
C ASP A 173 18.10 3.00 14.83
N SER A 174 18.90 1.99 14.45
CA SER A 174 20.28 2.18 13.96
C SER A 174 20.38 2.86 12.58
N PHE A 175 19.30 2.83 11.79
CA PHE A 175 19.16 3.62 10.56
C PHE A 175 18.64 5.05 10.83
N GLY A 176 18.22 5.37 12.05
CA GLY A 176 17.65 6.67 12.44
C GLY A 176 16.12 6.74 12.41
N VAL A 177 15.43 5.63 12.15
CA VAL A 177 13.97 5.53 12.19
C VAL A 177 13.52 5.45 13.64
N ALA A 178 12.70 6.39 14.13
CA ALA A 178 12.13 6.28 15.47
C ALA A 178 10.99 5.25 15.47
N THR A 179 11.17 4.13 16.18
CA THR A 179 10.20 3.04 16.24
C THR A 179 9.52 2.90 17.61
N ARG A 180 8.44 2.11 17.66
CA ARG A 180 7.82 1.69 18.93
C ARG A 180 7.27 0.27 18.83
N ALA A 181 7.72 -0.59 19.74
CA ALA A 181 7.08 -1.89 19.95
C ALA A 181 5.66 -1.70 20.45
N ILE A 182 4.68 -2.29 19.77
CA ILE A 182 3.29 -2.36 20.20
C ILE A 182 2.94 -3.83 20.46
N GLN A 183 2.40 -4.11 21.64
CA GLN A 183 1.95 -5.42 22.10
C GLN A 183 0.48 -5.29 22.57
N GLY A 184 -0.27 -6.39 22.58
CA GLY A 184 -1.68 -6.38 23.01
C GLY A 184 -2.63 -5.62 22.06
N ALA A 185 -2.19 -5.35 20.82
CA ALA A 185 -3.00 -4.72 19.78
C ALA A 185 -4.12 -5.62 19.25
N PHE A 186 -3.95 -6.94 19.36
CA PHE A 186 -4.91 -7.93 18.87
C PHE A 186 -5.57 -8.64 20.04
N ARG A 187 -6.91 -8.69 20.04
CA ARG A 187 -7.69 -9.65 20.83
C ARG A 187 -8.16 -10.77 19.91
N ALA A 188 -8.23 -11.99 20.43
CA ALA A 188 -8.67 -13.15 19.66
C ALA A 188 -9.51 -14.12 20.51
N SER A 189 -10.45 -14.81 19.86
CA SER A 189 -10.96 -16.07 20.38
C SER A 189 -10.06 -17.21 19.91
N TYR A 190 -10.19 -18.39 20.52
CA TYR A 190 -9.64 -19.61 19.91
C TYR A 190 -10.25 -19.82 18.51
N LEU A 191 -9.42 -20.19 17.53
CA LEU A 191 -9.88 -20.52 16.17
C LEU A 191 -10.56 -21.90 16.15
N ASP A 192 -9.91 -22.89 16.74
CA ASP A 192 -10.43 -24.20 17.12
C ASP A 192 -9.51 -24.77 18.20
N LYS A 193 -9.98 -24.82 19.45
CA LYS A 193 -9.15 -25.18 20.61
C LYS A 193 -8.83 -26.67 20.67
N GLU A 194 -9.67 -27.53 20.10
CA GLU A 194 -9.44 -28.98 20.07
C GLU A 194 -8.46 -29.35 18.95
N LYS A 195 -8.57 -28.68 17.79
CA LYS A 195 -7.80 -28.98 16.59
C LYS A 195 -6.44 -28.30 16.52
N TRP A 196 -6.39 -26.99 16.80
CA TRP A 196 -5.19 -26.16 16.62
C TRP A 196 -4.61 -25.64 17.93
N GLN A 197 -5.29 -25.88 19.07
CA GLN A 197 -4.86 -25.50 20.42
C GLN A 197 -4.72 -23.97 20.56
N TYR A 198 -3.53 -23.42 20.87
CA TYR A 198 -3.32 -21.98 21.11
C TYR A 198 -3.20 -21.16 19.81
N VAL A 199 -4.11 -21.38 18.85
CA VAL A 199 -4.24 -20.59 17.63
C VAL A 199 -5.48 -19.71 17.72
N GLY A 200 -5.32 -18.43 17.40
CA GLY A 200 -6.34 -17.40 17.54
C GLY A 200 -7.03 -17.00 16.24
N LYS A 201 -8.32 -16.68 16.34
CA LYS A 201 -9.06 -15.87 15.38
C LYS A 201 -9.20 -14.48 15.97
N ILE A 202 -8.63 -13.45 15.32
CA ILE A 202 -8.76 -12.07 15.80
C ILE A 202 -10.23 -11.66 15.84
N THR A 203 -10.60 -10.99 16.93
CA THR A 203 -11.95 -10.47 17.21
C THR A 203 -11.97 -8.96 17.41
N GLU A 204 -10.83 -8.35 17.77
CA GLU A 204 -10.70 -6.91 18.02
C GLU A 204 -9.29 -6.43 17.69
N VAL A 205 -9.16 -5.24 17.10
CA VAL A 205 -7.90 -4.52 16.92
C VAL A 205 -7.93 -3.23 17.74
N ARG A 206 -7.08 -3.15 18.78
CA ARG A 206 -6.99 -2.02 19.70
C ARG A 206 -6.11 -0.91 19.12
N LYS A 207 -6.72 -0.06 18.30
CA LYS A 207 -6.05 0.98 17.50
C LYS A 207 -5.32 2.06 18.33
N GLN A 208 -5.78 2.35 19.55
CA GLN A 208 -5.32 3.50 20.36
C GLN A 208 -3.79 3.55 20.55
N ALA A 209 -3.13 2.40 20.75
CA ALA A 209 -1.67 2.35 20.92
C ALA A 209 -0.91 2.62 19.61
N ILE A 210 -1.49 2.21 18.47
CA ILE A 210 -0.95 2.42 17.12
C ILE A 210 -1.11 3.90 16.73
N GLU A 211 -2.32 4.43 16.84
CA GLU A 211 -2.67 5.83 16.58
C GLU A 211 -1.84 6.79 17.46
N GLY A 212 -1.63 6.43 18.74
CA GLY A 212 -0.78 7.18 19.67
C GLY A 212 0.72 7.11 19.34
N SER A 213 1.20 6.01 18.75
CA SER A 213 2.58 5.90 18.24
C SER A 213 2.80 6.83 17.06
N ILE A 214 1.91 6.76 16.07
CA ILE A 214 1.96 7.57 14.85
C ILE A 214 1.84 9.07 15.19
N SER A 215 0.91 9.43 16.06
CA SER A 215 0.73 10.83 16.52
C SER A 215 1.94 11.38 17.27
N ALA A 216 2.75 10.52 17.90
CA ALA A 216 4.01 10.89 18.54
C ALA A 216 5.21 10.88 17.59
N GLY A 217 5.02 10.55 16.31
CA GLY A 217 6.08 10.48 15.30
C GLY A 217 6.90 9.20 15.29
N TYR A 218 6.35 8.08 15.80
CA TYR A 218 7.03 6.78 15.87
C TYR A 218 6.35 5.73 14.99
N VAL A 219 7.15 5.00 14.21
CA VAL A 219 6.73 3.83 13.41
C VAL A 219 6.31 2.68 14.34
N PRO A 220 5.03 2.26 14.36
CA PRO A 220 4.59 1.17 15.22
C PRO A 220 4.99 -0.18 14.62
N VAL A 221 5.62 -1.03 15.43
CA VAL A 221 6.09 -2.38 15.07
C VAL A 221 5.37 -3.42 15.94
N LEU A 222 4.73 -4.40 15.30
CA LEU A 222 3.83 -5.38 15.91
C LEU A 222 4.26 -6.82 15.63
N THR A 223 4.14 -7.68 16.66
CA THR A 223 4.15 -9.13 16.51
C THR A 223 2.75 -9.65 16.16
N SER A 224 2.63 -10.74 15.40
CA SER A 224 1.34 -11.39 15.09
C SER A 224 0.77 -12.25 16.23
N MET A 225 0.90 -11.81 17.49
CA MET A 225 0.30 -12.47 18.66
C MET A 225 -0.93 -11.74 19.16
N ALA A 226 -1.93 -12.50 19.62
CA ALA A 226 -3.18 -11.96 20.15
C ALA A 226 -3.43 -12.39 21.60
N GLU A 227 -4.17 -11.55 22.32
CA GLU A 227 -4.67 -11.84 23.67
C GLU A 227 -6.00 -12.58 23.60
N GLY A 228 -6.05 -13.77 24.20
CA GLY A 228 -7.26 -14.56 24.40
C GLY A 228 -8.18 -13.97 25.46
N ASP A 229 -9.47 -14.28 25.39
CA ASP A 229 -10.46 -13.85 26.38
C ASP A 229 -10.23 -14.43 27.79
N ASP A 230 -9.45 -15.52 27.90
CA ASP A 230 -8.98 -16.12 29.16
C ASP A 230 -7.60 -15.58 29.61
N GLY A 231 -7.05 -14.60 28.92
CA GLY A 231 -5.75 -13.98 29.22
C GLY A 231 -4.53 -14.78 28.73
N HIS A 232 -4.73 -15.91 28.05
CA HIS A 232 -3.64 -16.61 27.36
C HIS A 232 -3.26 -15.89 26.06
N LEU A 233 -1.99 -16.02 25.64
CA LEU A 233 -1.60 -15.59 24.30
C LEU A 233 -1.99 -16.65 23.27
N LEU A 234 -2.39 -16.20 22.09
CA LEU A 234 -2.75 -17.02 20.95
C LEU A 234 -1.87 -16.66 19.75
N ASN A 235 -1.39 -17.69 19.07
CA ASN A 235 -0.63 -17.57 17.83
C ASN A 235 -1.59 -17.22 16.67
N VAL A 236 -1.26 -16.20 15.88
CA VAL A 236 -2.04 -15.80 14.70
C VAL A 236 -1.13 -15.71 13.48
N ASN A 237 -1.64 -16.09 12.31
CA ASN A 237 -0.94 -15.90 11.05
C ASN A 237 -0.70 -14.40 10.80
N ALA A 238 0.54 -14.01 10.52
CA ALA A 238 0.92 -12.63 10.24
C ALA A 238 0.17 -12.02 9.03
N ASP A 239 -0.22 -12.83 8.03
CA ASP A 239 -1.01 -12.34 6.89
C ASP A 239 -2.45 -11.99 7.30
N VAL A 240 -3.04 -12.76 8.22
CA VAL A 240 -4.35 -12.48 8.85
C VAL A 240 -4.26 -11.28 9.77
N ALA A 241 -3.20 -11.18 10.59
CA ALA A 241 -2.97 -10.02 11.46
C ALA A 241 -2.83 -8.71 10.65
N ALA A 242 -2.16 -8.75 9.48
CA ALA A 242 -2.09 -7.63 8.56
C ALA A 242 -3.45 -7.27 7.94
N ALA A 243 -4.24 -8.27 7.53
CA ALA A 243 -5.58 -8.05 7.00
C ALA A 243 -6.51 -7.40 8.05
N GLU A 244 -6.48 -7.87 9.30
CA GLU A 244 -7.32 -7.30 10.37
C GLU A 244 -6.86 -5.89 10.79
N LEU A 245 -5.55 -5.61 10.82
CA LEU A 245 -5.04 -4.24 10.93
C LEU A 245 -5.59 -3.36 9.81
N ALA A 246 -5.58 -3.84 8.56
CA ALA A 246 -6.09 -3.10 7.42
C ALA A 246 -7.61 -2.86 7.51
N ARG A 247 -8.43 -3.86 7.84
CA ARG A 247 -9.88 -3.68 8.07
C ARG A 247 -10.17 -2.63 9.14
N ALA A 248 -9.40 -2.62 10.23
CA ALA A 248 -9.58 -1.72 11.37
C ALA A 248 -9.08 -0.28 11.11
N LEU A 249 -7.99 -0.10 10.37
CA LEU A 249 -7.31 1.19 10.15
C LEU A 249 -7.63 1.83 8.79
N LYS A 250 -8.14 1.03 7.84
CA LYS A 250 -8.48 1.41 6.46
C LYS A 250 -7.38 2.18 5.71
N PRO A 251 -6.15 1.61 5.62
CA PRO A 251 -5.02 2.29 4.99
C PRO A 251 -5.17 2.42 3.48
N LEU A 252 -4.42 3.33 2.87
CA LEU A 252 -4.33 3.46 1.40
C LEU A 252 -3.59 2.27 0.77
N LYS A 253 -2.59 1.72 1.47
CA LYS A 253 -1.78 0.60 1.00
C LYS A 253 -1.72 -0.53 2.03
N VAL A 254 -1.84 -1.76 1.58
CA VAL A 254 -1.48 -2.96 2.35
C VAL A 254 -0.38 -3.67 1.59
N ILE A 255 0.76 -3.93 2.23
CA ILE A 255 1.97 -4.37 1.55
C ILE A 255 2.43 -5.70 2.15
N TYR A 256 2.53 -6.73 1.31
CA TYR A 256 3.02 -8.05 1.69
C TYR A 256 4.42 -8.25 1.10
N LEU A 257 5.46 -8.14 1.95
CA LEU A 257 6.84 -8.35 1.53
C LEU A 257 7.12 -9.83 1.29
N SER A 258 7.82 -10.12 0.18
CA SER A 258 8.06 -11.47 -0.33
C SER A 258 9.37 -11.49 -1.13
N GLU A 259 10.24 -12.47 -0.88
CA GLU A 259 11.52 -12.66 -1.59
C GLU A 259 11.33 -12.77 -3.11
N LYS A 260 10.20 -13.36 -3.55
CA LYS A 260 9.86 -13.47 -4.98
C LYS A 260 9.44 -12.14 -5.64
N GLY A 261 9.13 -11.10 -4.86
CA GLY A 261 8.77 -9.79 -5.40
C GLY A 261 7.55 -9.73 -6.33
N GLY A 262 6.56 -10.61 -6.15
CA GLY A 262 5.32 -10.60 -6.95
C GLY A 262 4.56 -11.93 -6.95
N LEU A 263 3.46 -11.95 -7.71
CA LEU A 263 2.78 -13.14 -8.23
C LEU A 263 3.21 -13.39 -9.67
N PHE A 264 3.13 -14.64 -10.10
CA PHE A 264 3.61 -15.12 -11.39
C PHE A 264 2.50 -15.94 -12.07
N ASP A 265 2.42 -15.82 -13.40
CA ASP A 265 1.45 -16.52 -14.22
C ASP A 265 1.88 -17.96 -14.60
N GLY A 266 1.17 -18.58 -15.54
CA GLY A 266 1.49 -19.93 -16.02
C GLY A 266 2.77 -20.04 -16.87
N GLU A 267 3.32 -18.92 -17.31
CA GLU A 267 4.56 -18.82 -18.10
C GLU A 267 5.75 -18.31 -17.26
N ASP A 268 5.58 -18.25 -15.92
CA ASP A 268 6.52 -17.68 -14.96
C ASP A 268 6.83 -16.18 -15.21
N LYS A 269 5.90 -15.46 -15.85
CA LYS A 269 5.97 -14.00 -16.01
C LYS A 269 5.35 -13.34 -14.78
N LYS A 270 5.98 -12.27 -14.30
CA LYS A 270 5.47 -11.48 -13.17
C LYS A 270 4.19 -10.76 -13.59
N ILE A 271 3.12 -10.94 -12.81
CA ILE A 271 1.87 -10.20 -12.96
C ILE A 271 2.06 -8.82 -12.32
N SER A 272 2.03 -7.75 -13.11
CA SER A 272 2.25 -6.38 -12.60
C SER A 272 1.03 -5.82 -11.86
N GLN A 273 -0.17 -6.00 -12.42
CA GLN A 273 -1.42 -5.50 -11.85
C GLN A 273 -2.54 -6.54 -11.94
N ILE A 274 -3.52 -6.48 -11.02
CA ILE A 274 -4.76 -7.26 -11.03
C ILE A 274 -5.93 -6.34 -10.62
N ASN A 275 -6.96 -6.24 -11.46
CA ASN A 275 -8.25 -5.62 -11.14
C ASN A 275 -9.28 -6.71 -10.83
N LEU A 276 -9.60 -6.90 -9.57
CA LEU A 276 -10.44 -8.01 -9.12
C LEU A 276 -11.87 -7.94 -9.66
N ASP A 277 -12.43 -6.75 -9.87
CA ASP A 277 -13.80 -6.59 -10.39
C ASP A 277 -13.98 -7.14 -11.83
N GLU A 278 -12.89 -7.26 -12.61
CA GLU A 278 -12.87 -7.74 -13.99
C GLU A 278 -12.15 -9.09 -14.15
N GLU A 279 -11.01 -9.28 -13.49
CA GLU A 279 -10.08 -10.38 -13.75
C GLU A 279 -10.25 -11.58 -12.79
N PHE A 280 -10.93 -11.40 -11.65
CA PHE A 280 -10.96 -12.42 -10.59
C PHE A 280 -11.49 -13.78 -11.07
N ASP A 281 -12.68 -13.82 -11.68
CA ASP A 281 -13.29 -15.08 -12.13
C ASP A 281 -12.41 -15.80 -13.17
N TYR A 282 -11.79 -15.03 -14.06
CA TYR A 282 -10.83 -15.54 -15.04
C TYR A 282 -9.61 -16.17 -14.36
N LEU A 283 -8.98 -15.47 -13.41
CA LEU A 283 -7.82 -15.94 -12.64
C LEU A 283 -8.14 -17.17 -11.79
N MET A 284 -9.33 -17.20 -11.17
CA MET A 284 -9.80 -18.35 -10.38
C MET A 284 -10.01 -19.59 -11.23
N ALA A 285 -10.44 -19.44 -12.49
CA ALA A 285 -10.62 -20.53 -13.44
C ALA A 285 -9.30 -21.08 -14.03
N GLN A 286 -8.17 -20.38 -13.89
CA GLN A 286 -6.92 -20.80 -14.53
C GLN A 286 -6.33 -22.09 -13.92
N PRO A 287 -5.93 -23.08 -14.74
CA PRO A 287 -5.23 -24.28 -14.27
C PRO A 287 -3.87 -23.98 -13.62
N TRP A 288 -3.17 -22.96 -14.09
CA TRP A 288 -1.86 -22.56 -13.55
C TRP A 288 -1.95 -21.85 -12.20
N CYS A 289 -3.12 -21.30 -11.84
CA CYS A 289 -3.33 -20.66 -10.55
C CYS A 289 -3.39 -21.77 -9.48
N LYS A 290 -2.24 -22.08 -8.88
CA LYS A 290 -2.08 -23.14 -7.86
C LYS A 290 -2.82 -22.77 -6.57
N TYR A 291 -3.10 -23.76 -5.72
CA TYR A 291 -3.86 -23.58 -4.47
C TYR A 291 -3.40 -22.39 -3.62
N GLY A 292 -2.09 -22.21 -3.40
CA GLY A 292 -1.56 -21.08 -2.63
C GLY A 292 -1.78 -19.71 -3.30
N THR A 293 -1.60 -19.61 -4.63
CA THR A 293 -1.88 -18.38 -5.38
C THR A 293 -3.38 -18.06 -5.37
N ARG A 294 -4.23 -19.08 -5.55
CA ARG A 294 -5.69 -18.96 -5.52
C ARG A 294 -6.17 -18.45 -4.16
N LEU A 295 -5.73 -19.08 -3.07
CA LEU A 295 -6.06 -18.67 -1.71
C LEU A 295 -5.62 -17.21 -1.44
N LYS A 296 -4.40 -16.84 -1.83
CA LYS A 296 -3.89 -15.48 -1.60
C LYS A 296 -4.69 -14.41 -2.37
N ILE A 297 -5.12 -14.69 -3.60
CA ILE A 297 -5.98 -13.76 -4.36
C ILE A 297 -7.38 -13.67 -3.72
N GLN A 298 -7.93 -14.78 -3.21
CA GLN A 298 -9.21 -14.80 -2.48
C GLN A 298 -9.15 -13.99 -1.18
N GLU A 299 -8.15 -14.23 -0.32
CA GLU A 299 -7.95 -13.48 0.92
C GLU A 299 -7.77 -11.97 0.66
N ILE A 300 -7.09 -11.61 -0.43
CA ILE A 300 -6.90 -10.21 -0.86
C ILE A 300 -8.19 -9.59 -1.40
N GLN A 301 -9.03 -10.35 -2.12
CA GLN A 301 -10.36 -9.90 -2.53
C GLN A 301 -11.26 -9.66 -1.33
N ASP A 302 -11.34 -10.62 -0.41
CA ASP A 302 -12.12 -10.51 0.83
C ASP A 302 -11.64 -9.34 1.70
N LEU A 303 -10.34 -9.02 1.69
CA LEU A 303 -9.81 -7.83 2.33
C LEU A 303 -10.24 -6.55 1.62
N LEU A 304 -10.02 -6.46 0.30
CA LEU A 304 -10.30 -5.26 -0.48
C LEU A 304 -11.79 -4.91 -0.54
N ASN A 305 -12.69 -5.89 -0.45
CA ASN A 305 -14.14 -5.68 -0.36
C ASN A 305 -14.57 -4.90 0.89
N ASP A 306 -13.83 -5.01 2.01
CA ASP A 306 -14.11 -4.26 3.25
C ASP A 306 -13.41 -2.88 3.32
N LEU A 307 -12.50 -2.63 2.37
CA LEU A 307 -11.71 -1.40 2.28
C LEU A 307 -12.33 -0.40 1.29
N PRO A 308 -12.01 0.90 1.40
CA PRO A 308 -12.34 1.89 0.37
C PRO A 308 -11.76 1.48 -1.00
N ARG A 309 -12.44 1.81 -2.11
CA ARG A 309 -11.93 1.56 -3.49
C ARG A 309 -10.60 2.24 -3.80
N SER A 310 -10.19 3.24 -3.02
CA SER A 310 -8.86 3.88 -3.09
C SER A 310 -7.74 3.04 -2.47
N SER A 311 -8.06 2.03 -1.66
CA SER A 311 -7.09 1.13 -1.06
C SER A 311 -6.60 0.09 -2.07
N SER A 312 -5.34 -0.29 -1.96
CA SER A 312 -4.73 -1.35 -2.79
C SER A 312 -3.81 -2.25 -1.97
N VAL A 313 -3.66 -3.49 -2.43
CA VAL A 313 -2.74 -4.48 -1.87
C VAL A 313 -1.55 -4.63 -2.81
N ALA A 314 -0.33 -4.59 -2.32
CA ALA A 314 0.88 -4.81 -3.11
C ALA A 314 1.68 -6.01 -2.59
N ILE A 315 2.18 -6.87 -3.49
CA ILE A 315 3.06 -8.00 -3.17
C ILE A 315 4.41 -7.74 -3.83
N ILE A 316 5.44 -7.41 -3.05
CA ILE A 316 6.70 -6.82 -3.56
C ILE A 316 7.94 -7.33 -2.82
N HIS A 317 9.11 -7.04 -3.38
CA HIS A 317 10.41 -7.24 -2.74
C HIS A 317 10.70 -6.07 -1.78
N PRO A 318 11.39 -6.26 -0.64
CA PRO A 318 11.75 -5.17 0.28
C PRO A 318 12.46 -4.00 -0.40
N GLY A 319 13.49 -4.26 -1.21
CA GLY A 319 14.22 -3.23 -1.97
C GLY A 319 13.47 -2.58 -3.15
N ASP A 320 12.18 -2.88 -3.32
CA ASP A 320 11.30 -2.30 -4.34
C ASP A 320 10.16 -1.47 -3.73
N LEU A 321 10.14 -1.30 -2.40
CA LEU A 321 9.08 -0.61 -1.65
C LEU A 321 8.87 0.84 -2.10
N GLU A 322 9.94 1.59 -2.38
CA GLU A 322 9.85 2.95 -2.91
C GLU A 322 9.23 3.03 -4.30
N LYS A 323 9.57 2.10 -5.21
CA LYS A 323 9.03 2.08 -6.57
C LYS A 323 7.52 1.82 -6.53
N GLU A 324 7.10 0.81 -5.78
CA GLU A 324 5.67 0.45 -5.61
C GLU A 324 4.80 1.57 -5.01
N LEU A 325 5.41 2.50 -4.25
CA LEU A 325 4.71 3.59 -3.58
C LEU A 325 4.70 4.89 -4.37
N PHE A 326 5.67 5.10 -5.28
CA PHE A 326 5.86 6.38 -5.96
C PHE A 326 5.91 6.30 -7.49
N THR A 327 5.91 5.11 -8.11
CA THR A 327 5.76 4.93 -9.57
C THR A 327 4.40 4.33 -9.95
N ASP A 328 3.95 4.60 -11.17
CA ASP A 328 2.72 4.06 -11.77
C ASP A 328 2.88 2.61 -12.28
N SER A 329 4.09 2.31 -12.78
CA SER A 329 4.56 0.99 -13.17
C SER A 329 4.57 -0.03 -12.01
N GLY A 330 4.82 0.44 -10.78
CA GLY A 330 5.05 -0.42 -9.62
C GLY A 330 6.31 -1.27 -9.78
N ALA A 331 6.48 -2.27 -8.91
CA ALA A 331 7.63 -3.17 -8.99
C ALA A 331 7.33 -4.64 -8.65
N GLY A 332 6.20 -4.92 -7.98
CA GLY A 332 5.71 -6.28 -7.80
C GLY A 332 4.35 -6.50 -8.44
N THR A 333 3.41 -7.04 -7.67
CA THR A 333 2.01 -7.21 -8.10
C THR A 333 1.11 -6.30 -7.29
N LEU A 334 0.52 -5.31 -7.96
CA LEU A 334 -0.49 -4.40 -7.42
C LEU A 334 -1.90 -4.98 -7.64
N ILE A 335 -2.64 -5.17 -6.57
CA ILE A 335 -4.00 -5.73 -6.58
C ILE A 335 -4.97 -4.69 -6.04
N ARG A 336 -6.04 -4.44 -6.78
CA ARG A 336 -7.12 -3.50 -6.43
C ARG A 336 -8.47 -4.10 -6.83
N LEU A 337 -9.57 -3.59 -6.28
CA LEU A 337 -10.89 -3.87 -6.86
C LEU A 337 -10.93 -3.40 -8.31
N GLY A 338 -10.36 -2.24 -8.60
CA GLY A 338 -10.48 -1.57 -9.90
C GLY A 338 -11.85 -0.95 -10.05
N ASN A 339 -12.30 -0.77 -11.29
CA ASN A 339 -13.68 -0.45 -11.66
C ASN A 339 -14.03 -1.30 -12.89
N ARG A 340 -15.28 -1.77 -13.02
CA ARG A 340 -15.67 -2.56 -14.20
C ARG A 340 -15.76 -1.67 -15.42
N ILE A 341 -15.21 -2.14 -16.53
CA ILE A 341 -15.43 -1.54 -17.83
C ILE A 341 -16.83 -1.92 -18.30
N ARG A 342 -17.66 -0.92 -18.57
CA ARG A 342 -18.91 -1.05 -19.31
C ARG A 342 -18.71 -0.69 -20.77
N LYS A 343 -19.59 -1.25 -21.60
CA LYS A 343 -19.64 -1.00 -23.04
C LYS A 343 -21.06 -0.62 -23.41
N THR A 344 -21.24 0.38 -24.27
CA THR A 344 -22.53 0.71 -24.88
C THR A 344 -22.37 1.14 -26.33
N SER A 345 -23.40 0.84 -27.14
CA SER A 345 -23.55 1.34 -28.52
C SER A 345 -24.83 2.17 -28.66
N SER A 346 -25.37 2.69 -27.55
CA SER A 346 -26.67 3.36 -27.47
C SER A 346 -26.51 4.79 -26.98
N ILE A 347 -26.86 5.77 -27.83
CA ILE A 347 -26.87 7.19 -27.46
C ILE A 347 -27.80 7.45 -26.26
N LYS A 348 -28.92 6.72 -26.17
CA LYS A 348 -29.86 6.84 -25.04
C LYS A 348 -29.26 6.42 -23.70
N GLU A 349 -28.31 5.49 -23.71
CA GLU A 349 -27.59 5.07 -22.50
C GLU A 349 -26.52 6.10 -22.15
N LEU A 350 -25.80 6.64 -23.14
CA LEU A 350 -24.87 7.77 -22.95
C LEU A 350 -25.57 9.00 -22.36
N ASP A 351 -26.75 9.38 -22.86
CA ASP A 351 -27.57 10.47 -22.30
C ASP A 351 -28.11 10.15 -20.90
N GLY A 352 -28.18 8.87 -20.52
CA GLY A 352 -28.43 8.42 -19.15
C GLY A 352 -27.23 8.68 -18.24
N ILE A 353 -26.02 8.40 -18.73
CA ILE A 353 -24.76 8.63 -18.01
C ILE A 353 -24.55 10.14 -17.76
N LYS A 354 -24.77 11.01 -18.75
CA LYS A 354 -24.76 12.48 -18.58
C LYS A 354 -25.59 12.94 -17.38
N LYS A 355 -26.78 12.35 -17.21
CA LYS A 355 -27.73 12.72 -16.13
C LYS A 355 -27.34 12.15 -14.77
N LEU A 356 -26.65 11.01 -14.74
CA LEU A 356 -26.11 10.43 -13.53
C LEU A 356 -24.91 11.23 -13.02
N GLU A 357 -24.03 11.68 -13.92
CA GLU A 357 -22.90 12.56 -13.60
C GLU A 357 -23.40 13.88 -12.97
N ALA A 358 -24.31 14.59 -13.65
CA ALA A 358 -24.88 15.86 -13.18
C ALA A 358 -25.70 15.75 -11.87
N GLY A 359 -26.08 14.54 -11.47
CA GLY A 359 -26.78 14.26 -10.20
C GLY A 359 -25.85 13.89 -9.04
N SER A 360 -24.62 13.49 -9.32
CA SER A 360 -23.58 13.25 -8.31
C SER A 360 -22.93 14.56 -7.89
N SER A 361 -22.76 14.79 -6.59
CA SER A 361 -22.07 15.98 -6.09
C SER A 361 -20.61 15.96 -6.55
N SER A 362 -20.28 16.84 -7.51
CA SER A 362 -19.01 16.94 -8.23
C SER A 362 -17.78 16.74 -7.35
N SER A 363 -17.14 15.57 -7.45
CA SER A 363 -15.72 15.44 -7.15
C SER A 363 -14.92 16.24 -8.16
N SER A 364 -13.85 16.94 -7.73
CA SER A 364 -13.07 17.85 -8.59
C SER A 364 -12.19 17.17 -9.66
N ASP A 365 -12.46 15.90 -9.96
CA ASP A 365 -11.70 15.00 -10.83
C ASP A 365 -12.67 13.95 -11.45
N SER A 366 -13.78 14.42 -12.04
CA SER A 366 -14.68 13.63 -12.90
C SER A 366 -14.63 14.15 -14.34
N LEU A 367 -14.89 13.28 -15.32
CA LEU A 367 -15.02 13.68 -16.72
C LEU A 367 -16.35 14.38 -16.98
N ASP A 368 -16.34 15.48 -17.74
CA ASP A 368 -17.54 16.09 -18.29
C ASP A 368 -18.04 15.25 -19.48
N VAL A 369 -18.92 14.28 -19.19
CA VAL A 369 -19.50 13.37 -20.19
C VAL A 369 -20.45 14.11 -21.12
N ALA A 370 -21.06 15.21 -20.65
CA ALA A 370 -21.94 16.02 -21.48
C ALA A 370 -21.15 16.66 -22.63
N ALA A 371 -20.04 17.35 -22.33
CA ALA A 371 -19.18 17.96 -23.33
C ALA A 371 -18.63 16.94 -24.34
N ILE A 372 -18.15 15.78 -23.87
CA ILE A 372 -17.64 14.70 -24.73
C ILE A 372 -18.74 14.22 -25.69
N VAL A 373 -19.89 13.79 -25.17
CA VAL A 373 -20.92 13.17 -26.02
C VAL A 373 -21.56 14.22 -26.95
N ASP A 374 -21.70 15.48 -26.52
CA ASP A 374 -22.23 16.55 -27.36
C ASP A 374 -21.26 16.93 -28.49
N GLN A 375 -19.94 16.91 -28.26
CA GLN A 375 -18.91 17.09 -29.29
C GLN A 375 -19.01 16.01 -30.40
N PHE A 376 -19.32 14.77 -30.02
CA PHE A 376 -19.37 13.63 -30.94
C PHE A 376 -20.79 13.24 -31.41
N ALA A 377 -21.83 13.97 -31.00
CA ALA A 377 -23.23 13.58 -31.20
C ALA A 377 -23.64 13.31 -32.66
N SER A 378 -23.16 14.11 -33.61
CA SER A 378 -23.41 13.91 -35.05
C SER A 378 -22.81 12.59 -35.54
N ILE A 379 -21.53 12.36 -35.21
CA ILE A 379 -20.77 11.17 -35.57
C ILE A 379 -21.43 9.91 -34.99
N LEU A 380 -21.81 9.96 -33.72
CA LEU A 380 -22.47 8.85 -32.99
C LEU A 380 -23.86 8.52 -33.54
N THR A 381 -24.57 9.51 -34.12
CA THR A 381 -25.89 9.32 -34.72
C THR A 381 -25.83 8.67 -36.09
N GLU A 382 -24.80 9.00 -36.88
CA GLU A 382 -24.63 8.49 -38.25
C GLU A 382 -23.89 7.15 -38.32
N ASN A 383 -23.03 6.83 -37.35
CA ASN A 383 -22.14 5.69 -37.38
C ASN A 383 -22.42 4.68 -36.27
N LYS A 384 -22.10 3.41 -36.52
CA LYS A 384 -21.97 2.42 -35.43
C LYS A 384 -20.76 2.80 -34.59
N PHE A 385 -20.90 2.72 -33.27
CA PHE A 385 -19.82 2.97 -32.33
C PHE A 385 -19.89 1.99 -31.14
N THR A 386 -18.79 1.91 -30.40
CA THR A 386 -18.74 1.32 -29.06
C THR A 386 -18.07 2.30 -28.13
N ALA A 387 -18.79 2.76 -27.11
CA ALA A 387 -18.27 3.57 -26.03
C ALA A 387 -17.90 2.65 -24.86
N TYR A 388 -16.69 2.81 -24.35
CA TYR A 388 -16.12 2.13 -23.19
C TYR A 388 -16.00 3.16 -22.07
N TYR A 389 -16.39 2.80 -20.86
CA TYR A 389 -16.26 3.66 -19.69
C TYR A 389 -16.19 2.80 -18.43
N ASP A 390 -15.57 3.29 -17.36
CA ASP A 390 -15.57 2.58 -16.08
C ASP A 390 -16.76 2.99 -15.20
N ASP A 391 -17.14 2.14 -14.23
CA ASP A 391 -18.24 2.39 -13.28
C ASP A 391 -18.17 3.75 -12.56
N ALA A 392 -16.98 4.34 -12.38
CA ALA A 392 -16.80 5.64 -11.73
C ALA A 392 -16.58 6.81 -12.69
N ILE A 393 -16.61 6.57 -14.02
CA ILE A 393 -16.45 7.60 -15.06
C ILE A 393 -15.14 8.39 -14.89
N HIS A 394 -14.07 7.69 -14.51
CA HIS A 394 -12.71 8.23 -14.49
C HIS A 394 -12.08 8.23 -15.88
N CYS A 395 -12.46 7.28 -16.75
CA CYS A 395 -12.00 7.17 -18.13
C CYS A 395 -13.15 6.77 -19.06
N MET A 396 -13.19 7.39 -20.24
CA MET A 396 -14.17 7.13 -21.30
C MET A 396 -13.47 7.12 -22.67
N ALA A 397 -13.81 6.15 -23.51
CA ALA A 397 -13.29 5.99 -24.85
C ALA A 397 -14.43 5.72 -25.85
N ILE A 398 -14.36 6.28 -27.06
CA ILE A 398 -15.33 6.06 -28.12
C ILE A 398 -14.61 5.50 -29.35
N VAL A 399 -15.00 4.30 -29.78
CA VAL A 399 -14.42 3.62 -30.95
C VAL A 399 -15.46 3.50 -32.06
N VAL A 400 -15.09 3.93 -33.27
CA VAL A 400 -15.93 3.89 -34.47
C VAL A 400 -15.29 2.96 -35.52
N PRO A 401 -15.82 1.73 -35.74
CA PRO A 401 -15.34 0.83 -36.78
C PRO A 401 -15.57 1.41 -38.19
N GLN A 402 -14.54 1.38 -39.04
CA GLN A 402 -14.63 1.81 -40.43
C GLN A 402 -14.96 0.65 -41.39
N SER A 403 -15.57 1.00 -42.53
CA SER A 403 -15.96 0.07 -43.60
C SER A 403 -14.81 -0.79 -44.15
N GLN A 404 -13.56 -0.32 -44.03
CA GLN A 404 -12.35 -0.98 -44.53
C GLN A 404 -11.66 -1.88 -43.49
N GLY A 405 -12.30 -2.15 -42.35
CA GLY A 405 -11.85 -3.16 -41.38
C GLY A 405 -10.91 -2.66 -40.26
N MET A 406 -10.47 -1.40 -40.30
CA MET A 406 -9.75 -0.75 -39.21
C MET A 406 -10.71 0.11 -38.38
N ALA A 407 -10.63 0.05 -37.06
CA ALA A 407 -11.40 0.93 -36.18
C ALA A 407 -10.64 2.22 -35.85
N ILE A 408 -11.38 3.31 -35.59
CA ILE A 408 -10.81 4.59 -35.16
C ILE A 408 -11.24 4.88 -33.73
N LEU A 409 -10.27 5.02 -32.82
CA LEU A 409 -10.51 5.62 -31.51
C LEU A 409 -10.69 7.12 -31.70
N THR A 410 -11.95 7.54 -31.57
CA THR A 410 -12.49 8.86 -31.93
C THR A 410 -12.42 9.82 -30.76
N SER A 411 -12.66 9.33 -29.54
CA SER A 411 -12.48 10.08 -28.32
C SER A 411 -11.80 9.19 -27.28
N LEU A 412 -10.92 9.79 -26.49
CA LEU A 412 -10.35 9.19 -25.30
C LEU A 412 -10.17 10.29 -24.25
N SER A 413 -10.81 10.14 -23.10
CA SER A 413 -10.74 11.14 -22.03
C SER A 413 -10.54 10.41 -20.71
N THR A 414 -9.61 10.89 -19.89
CA THR A 414 -9.33 10.30 -18.58
C THR A 414 -8.89 11.37 -17.58
N THR A 415 -9.34 11.19 -16.35
CA THR A 415 -8.96 11.95 -15.15
C THR A 415 -7.54 11.59 -14.70
N SER A 416 -6.94 12.42 -13.83
CA SER A 416 -5.68 12.05 -13.17
C SER A 416 -5.86 10.77 -12.33
N THR A 417 -7.00 10.62 -11.67
CA THR A 417 -7.33 9.38 -10.95
C THR A 417 -7.46 8.16 -11.87
N GLY A 418 -8.00 8.32 -13.09
CA GLY A 418 -8.09 7.25 -14.10
C GLY A 418 -6.72 6.78 -14.62
N TRP A 419 -5.76 7.70 -14.77
CA TRP A 419 -4.37 7.35 -15.06
C TRP A 419 -3.70 6.62 -13.89
N LEU A 420 -3.71 7.21 -12.70
CA LEU A 420 -3.05 6.66 -11.50
C LEU A 420 -3.62 5.30 -11.06
N ASN A 421 -4.92 5.09 -11.27
CA ASN A 421 -5.59 3.83 -10.97
C ASN A 421 -5.58 2.84 -12.15
N GLY A 422 -4.78 3.08 -13.20
CA GLY A 422 -4.63 2.18 -14.35
C GLY A 422 -5.91 1.90 -15.15
N THR A 423 -6.98 2.68 -14.94
CA THR A 423 -8.27 2.53 -15.63
C THR A 423 -8.11 2.66 -17.14
N MET A 424 -7.20 3.54 -17.55
CA MET A 424 -6.82 3.74 -18.95
C MET A 424 -6.23 2.47 -19.59
N GLU A 425 -5.39 1.72 -18.86
CA GLU A 425 -4.84 0.45 -19.37
C GLU A 425 -5.94 -0.58 -19.58
N ASN A 426 -6.80 -0.76 -18.58
CA ASN A 426 -7.93 -1.70 -18.64
C ASN A 426 -8.82 -1.40 -19.86
N ILE A 427 -9.21 -0.14 -20.06
CA ILE A 427 -10.04 0.29 -21.22
C ILE A 427 -9.32 0.02 -22.55
N PHE A 428 -8.02 0.32 -22.65
CA PHE A 428 -7.26 0.03 -23.87
C PHE A 428 -7.15 -1.48 -24.15
N THR A 429 -6.96 -2.31 -23.12
CA THR A 429 -6.99 -3.77 -23.24
C THR A 429 -8.35 -4.29 -23.71
N ALA A 430 -9.45 -3.74 -23.18
CA ALA A 430 -10.80 -4.10 -23.60
C ALA A 430 -11.11 -3.66 -25.05
N ILE A 431 -10.61 -2.51 -25.48
CA ILE A 431 -10.67 -2.06 -26.88
C ILE A 431 -9.86 -3.02 -27.76
N LYS A 432 -8.62 -3.37 -27.39
CA LYS A 432 -7.74 -4.26 -28.17
C LYS A 432 -8.29 -5.68 -28.32
N LYS A 433 -9.09 -6.13 -27.35
CA LYS A 433 -9.83 -7.40 -27.41
C LYS A 433 -10.98 -7.40 -28.42
N ASP A 434 -11.71 -6.29 -28.54
CA ASP A 434 -12.85 -6.17 -29.46
C ASP A 434 -12.42 -5.72 -30.87
N TYR A 435 -11.37 -4.90 -30.94
CA TYR A 435 -10.82 -4.28 -32.15
C TYR A 435 -9.34 -4.63 -32.30
N PRO A 436 -9.00 -5.74 -32.98
CA PRO A 436 -7.62 -6.17 -33.16
C PRO A 436 -6.82 -5.26 -34.09
N ALA A 437 -7.47 -4.39 -34.87
CA ALA A 437 -6.85 -3.34 -35.68
C ALA A 437 -7.47 -1.98 -35.36
N LEU A 438 -6.66 -1.04 -34.87
CA LEU A 438 -7.10 0.27 -34.39
C LEU A 438 -6.11 1.36 -34.81
N ALA A 439 -6.62 2.54 -35.15
CA ALA A 439 -5.85 3.76 -35.32
C ALA A 439 -6.40 4.89 -34.43
N TRP A 440 -5.52 5.79 -34.00
CA TRP A 440 -5.86 6.95 -33.17
C TRP A 440 -4.84 8.08 -33.39
N ALA A 441 -5.26 9.34 -33.28
CA ALA A 441 -4.34 10.47 -33.35
C ALA A 441 -4.24 11.16 -31.98
N VAL A 442 -3.08 11.74 -31.71
CA VAL A 442 -2.79 12.51 -30.49
C VAL A 442 -2.06 13.79 -30.85
N GLY A 443 -2.05 14.78 -29.95
CA GLY A 443 -1.20 15.96 -30.10
C GLY A 443 0.28 15.60 -29.90
N GLU A 444 1.19 16.20 -30.68
CA GLU A 444 2.64 15.99 -30.51
C GLU A 444 3.18 16.57 -29.17
N ARG A 445 2.35 17.35 -28.47
CA ARG A 445 2.60 17.90 -27.13
C ARG A 445 1.86 17.18 -26.01
N ASP A 446 1.20 16.05 -26.29
CA ASP A 446 0.53 15.24 -25.27
C ASP A 446 1.56 14.71 -24.27
N GLU A 447 1.31 14.94 -22.97
CA GLU A 447 2.18 14.51 -21.86
C GLU A 447 2.33 12.98 -21.79
N ASN A 448 1.43 12.25 -22.44
CA ASN A 448 1.31 10.80 -22.42
C ASN A 448 1.82 10.13 -23.70
N LEU A 449 2.49 10.88 -24.60
CA LEU A 449 2.92 10.41 -25.92
C LEU A 449 3.73 9.10 -25.88
N ALA A 450 4.58 8.93 -24.87
CA ALA A 450 5.37 7.69 -24.67
C ALA A 450 4.48 6.46 -24.40
N TRP A 451 3.44 6.61 -23.59
CA TRP A 451 2.48 5.53 -23.27
C TRP A 451 1.71 5.08 -24.52
N PHE A 452 1.38 6.01 -25.43
CA PHE A 452 0.76 5.66 -26.72
C PHE A 452 1.75 4.96 -27.66
N LEU A 453 3.00 5.42 -27.72
CA LEU A 453 4.05 4.83 -28.55
C LEU A 453 4.34 3.36 -28.17
N GLU A 454 4.38 3.04 -26.87
CA GLU A 454 4.54 1.66 -26.36
C GLU A 454 3.44 0.68 -26.80
N ARG A 455 2.26 1.20 -27.16
CA ARG A 455 1.06 0.40 -27.49
C ARG A 455 0.75 0.33 -28.99
N ALA A 456 1.54 1.03 -29.80
CA ALA A 456 1.40 1.09 -31.25
C ALA A 456 2.45 0.20 -31.95
N ASP A 457 2.07 -0.38 -33.08
CA ASP A 457 3.00 -1.07 -33.98
C ASP A 457 3.76 -0.06 -34.88
N GLY A 458 3.23 1.15 -35.02
CA GLY A 458 3.85 2.25 -35.77
C GLY A 458 3.16 3.60 -35.58
N SER A 459 3.82 4.66 -36.06
CA SER A 459 3.35 6.04 -35.96
C SER A 459 3.68 6.89 -37.20
N PHE A 460 2.90 7.95 -37.42
CA PHE A 460 3.11 8.96 -38.46
C PHE A 460 2.94 10.37 -37.89
N HIS A 461 3.94 11.24 -38.10
CA HIS A 461 3.93 12.62 -37.62
C HIS A 461 3.47 13.58 -38.74
N LYS A 462 2.44 14.40 -38.47
CA LYS A 462 2.00 15.44 -39.41
C LYS A 462 1.30 16.60 -38.69
N ASN A 463 1.69 17.83 -39.04
CA ASN A 463 1.04 19.07 -38.61
C ASN A 463 0.86 19.20 -37.07
N GLY A 464 1.88 18.82 -36.29
CA GLY A 464 1.83 18.89 -34.82
C GLY A 464 0.98 17.80 -34.15
N ARG A 465 0.62 16.75 -34.90
CA ARG A 465 -0.12 15.57 -34.42
C ARG A 465 0.62 14.29 -34.79
N VAL A 466 0.39 13.24 -34.02
CA VAL A 466 0.93 11.90 -34.23
C VAL A 466 -0.23 10.92 -34.40
N LEU A 467 -0.32 10.28 -35.57
CA LEU A 467 -1.22 9.16 -35.83
C LEU A 467 -0.51 7.87 -35.41
N PHE A 468 -1.10 7.12 -34.49
CA PHE A 468 -0.67 5.80 -34.07
C PHE A 468 -1.62 4.72 -34.60
N TYR A 469 -1.11 3.51 -34.74
CA TYR A 469 -1.92 2.34 -35.09
C TYR A 469 -1.34 1.04 -34.53
N TYR A 470 -2.19 0.02 -34.40
CA TYR A 470 -1.77 -1.38 -34.22
C TYR A 470 -2.64 -2.32 -35.07
N GLY A 471 -2.16 -3.55 -35.27
CA GLY A 471 -2.90 -4.64 -35.89
C GLY A 471 -3.09 -4.52 -37.40
N SER A 472 -2.26 -3.73 -38.07
CA SER A 472 -2.32 -3.53 -39.51
C SER A 472 -0.93 -3.34 -40.11
N GLU A 473 -0.70 -3.87 -41.30
CA GLU A 473 0.53 -3.65 -42.03
C GLU A 473 0.62 -2.21 -42.56
N MET A 474 1.84 -1.65 -42.58
CA MET A 474 2.11 -0.27 -43.03
C MET A 474 1.58 0.06 -44.44
N ARG A 475 1.38 -0.96 -45.30
CA ARG A 475 0.89 -0.83 -46.68
C ARG A 475 -0.55 -1.32 -46.88
N SER A 476 -1.30 -1.56 -45.80
CA SER A 476 -2.70 -1.98 -45.92
C SER A 476 -3.55 -0.84 -46.51
N GLU A 477 -4.55 -1.19 -47.33
CA GLU A 477 -5.50 -0.21 -47.89
C GLU A 477 -6.28 0.51 -46.78
N ALA A 478 -6.61 -0.22 -45.71
CA ALA A 478 -7.31 0.30 -44.54
C ALA A 478 -6.51 1.41 -43.83
N LEU A 479 -5.23 1.16 -43.53
CA LEU A 479 -4.37 2.17 -42.91
C LEU A 479 -4.09 3.33 -43.87
N SER A 480 -3.95 3.06 -45.18
CA SER A 480 -3.72 4.08 -46.19
C SER A 480 -4.88 5.09 -46.24
N SER A 481 -6.13 4.63 -46.19
CA SER A 481 -7.31 5.49 -46.12
C SER A 481 -7.38 6.32 -44.83
N VAL A 482 -7.03 5.74 -43.68
CA VAL A 482 -6.95 6.48 -42.40
C VAL A 482 -5.85 7.54 -42.46
N TYR A 483 -4.68 7.22 -43.02
CA TYR A 483 -3.57 8.14 -43.20
C TYR A 483 -3.90 9.30 -44.14
N GLU A 484 -4.55 9.06 -45.28
CA GLU A 484 -5.00 10.13 -46.19
C GLU A 484 -6.03 11.06 -45.52
N ASN A 485 -6.95 10.52 -44.71
CA ASN A 485 -7.86 11.35 -43.91
C ASN A 485 -7.08 12.19 -42.86
N PHE A 486 -6.10 11.60 -42.17
CA PHE A 486 -5.25 12.30 -41.21
C PHE A 486 -4.40 13.41 -41.85
N VAL A 487 -3.81 13.17 -43.03
CA VAL A 487 -2.98 14.14 -43.76
C VAL A 487 -3.79 15.25 -44.39
N SER A 488 -4.95 14.93 -44.99
CA SER A 488 -5.81 15.91 -45.66
C SER A 488 -6.49 16.89 -44.70
N GLY A 489 -6.42 16.65 -43.39
CA GLY A 489 -7.09 17.47 -42.38
C GLY A 489 -8.62 17.35 -42.41
N ARG A 490 -9.17 16.45 -43.25
CA ARG A 490 -10.56 16.01 -43.11
C ARG A 490 -10.67 15.36 -41.74
N ALA A 491 -11.50 15.96 -40.89
CA ALA A 491 -11.62 15.59 -39.48
C ALA A 491 -11.63 14.07 -39.34
N THR A 492 -10.60 13.53 -38.69
CA THR A 492 -10.44 12.09 -38.44
C THR A 492 -11.34 11.73 -37.24
N LEU A 493 -12.61 12.11 -37.35
CA LEU A 493 -13.64 12.13 -36.31
C LEU A 493 -13.20 12.92 -35.07
N GLY A 494 -13.44 14.23 -35.08
CA GLY A 494 -13.18 15.15 -33.95
C GLY A 494 -11.86 15.91 -34.01
N ASP A 495 -11.85 17.08 -33.38
CA ASP A 495 -10.63 17.85 -33.14
C ASP A 495 -9.81 17.19 -32.02
N PHE A 496 -8.67 16.62 -32.40
CA PHE A 496 -7.72 15.99 -31.48
C PHE A 496 -6.99 17.02 -30.61
N SER A 497 -7.66 17.48 -29.56
CA SER A 497 -6.99 17.87 -28.32
C SER A 497 -7.27 16.79 -27.28
N LEU A 498 -6.35 15.82 -27.17
CA LEU A 498 -6.25 14.99 -25.97
C LEU A 498 -5.61 15.88 -24.89
N GLU A 499 -6.42 16.74 -24.29
CA GLU A 499 -5.97 17.58 -23.18
C GLU A 499 -6.06 16.79 -21.87
N SER A 500 -4.89 16.47 -21.32
CA SER A 500 -4.72 16.04 -19.93
C SER A 500 -4.98 17.21 -18.97
N GLY A 501 -6.26 17.59 -18.88
CA GLY A 501 -6.86 18.27 -17.73
C GLY A 501 -6.25 19.61 -17.31
N ARG A 502 -6.72 20.71 -17.93
CA ARG A 502 -7.43 21.85 -17.27
C ARG A 502 -7.37 23.08 -18.16
N GLY A 503 -8.52 23.73 -18.35
CA GLY A 503 -8.57 25.02 -19.01
C GLY A 503 -7.79 26.09 -18.23
N GLU A 504 -6.88 26.78 -18.91
CA GLU A 504 -6.36 28.06 -18.45
C GLU A 504 -7.49 29.11 -18.50
N SER A 505 -8.18 29.29 -17.36
CA SER A 505 -8.95 30.51 -17.14
C SER A 505 -7.97 31.69 -17.04
N ARG A 506 -8.12 32.66 -17.94
CA ARG A 506 -7.41 33.95 -17.93
C ARG A 506 -7.58 34.72 -16.62
#